data_AF-A0A5E4L5T9-F1
#
_entry.id   AF-A0A5E4L5T9-F1
#
_cell.length_a   1.000
_cell.length_b   1.000
_cell.length_c   1.000
_cell.angle_alpha   90.00
_cell.angle_beta   90.00
_cell.angle_gamma   90.00
#
_symmetry.space_group_name_H-M   'P 1'
#
loop_
_entity.id
_entity.type
_entity.pdbx_description
1 polymer ?
#
loop_
_entity_poly.entity_id
_entity_poly.type
_entity_poly.pdbx_seq_one_letter_code
_entity_poly.pdbx_strand_id
1 'polypeptide(L)' 'MTDTIEAIYENNVLKPIGPLKGLKEHEKVTVIIRSHPVKKGLREISGKLTHAEAKEMQKLIDEEFEKIEGEW' A
#
# COMPACT_ATOMS: atom_id res chain seq x y z
N MET A 1 -7.83 19.21 -14.55
CA MET A 1 -6.69 18.31 -14.85
C MET A 1 -6.38 17.55 -13.58
N THR A 2 -6.29 16.23 -13.65
CA THR A 2 -5.89 15.37 -12.51
C THR A 2 -4.54 14.79 -12.84
N ASP A 3 -3.54 15.18 -12.06
CA ASP A 3 -2.18 14.67 -12.19
C ASP A 3 -1.74 14.06 -10.84
N THR A 4 -0.92 13.02 -10.91
CA THR A 4 -0.40 12.34 -9.70
C THR A 4 1.09 12.64 -9.61
N ILE A 5 1.48 13.30 -8.52
CA ILE A 5 2.86 13.71 -8.28
C ILE A 5 3.42 12.96 -7.07
N GLU A 6 4.67 12.54 -7.18
CA GLU A 6 5.38 11.95 -6.05
C GLU A 6 5.92 13.07 -5.14
N ALA A 7 5.74 12.89 -3.84
CA ALA A 7 6.18 13.83 -2.83
C ALA A 7 6.71 13.10 -1.59
N ILE A 8 7.70 13.69 -0.95
CA ILE A 8 8.22 13.28 0.34
C ILE A 8 7.48 14.05 1.43
N TYR A 9 6.94 13.35 2.42
CA TYR A 9 6.38 13.99 3.61
C TYR A 9 7.46 14.09 4.70
N GLU A 10 7.88 15.30 5.01
CA GLU A 10 8.94 15.57 6.01
C GLU A 10 8.66 16.89 6.73
N ASN A 11 8.90 16.95 8.04
CA ASN A 11 8.68 18.13 8.88
C ASN A 11 7.26 18.72 8.75
N ASN A 12 6.25 17.85 8.69
CA ASN A 12 4.84 18.21 8.48
C ASN A 12 4.53 18.93 7.15
N VAL A 13 5.41 18.85 6.15
CA VAL A 13 5.24 19.47 4.83
C VAL A 13 5.36 18.42 3.73
N LEU A 14 4.51 18.51 2.71
CA LEU A 14 4.62 17.71 1.47
C LEU A 14 5.58 18.41 0.51
N LYS A 15 6.68 17.76 0.18
CA LYS A 15 7.72 18.25 -0.73
C LYS A 15 7.67 17.46 -2.04
N PRO A 16 7.22 18.03 -3.16
CA PRO A 16 7.26 17.37 -4.46
C PRO A 16 8.68 16.95 -4.83
N ILE A 17 8.85 15.76 -5.41
CA ILE A 17 10.16 15.28 -5.90
C ILE A 17 10.60 16.08 -7.14
N GLY A 18 9.65 16.65 -7.86
CA GLY A 18 9.90 17.49 -9.04
C GLY A 18 8.91 18.65 -9.17
N PRO A 19 9.14 19.55 -10.13
CA PRO A 19 8.28 20.71 -10.35
C PRO A 19 6.87 20.29 -10.80
N LEU A 20 5.86 20.97 -10.25
CA LEU A 20 4.47 20.82 -10.68
C LEU A 20 4.27 21.57 -12.00
N LYS A 21 3.83 20.87 -13.05
CA LYS A 21 3.56 21.47 -14.36
C LYS A 21 2.10 21.85 -14.47
N GLY A 22 1.83 22.97 -15.14
CA GLY A 22 0.47 23.37 -15.50
C GLY A 22 -0.37 24.01 -14.39
N LEU A 23 0.22 24.26 -13.22
CA LEU A 23 -0.40 25.06 -12.16
C LEU A 23 -0.04 26.54 -12.31
N LYS A 24 -1.01 27.43 -12.16
CA LYS A 24 -0.75 28.87 -12.08
C LYS A 24 -0.33 29.25 -10.66
N GLU A 25 0.47 30.31 -10.57
CA GLU A 25 0.80 30.88 -9.28
C GLU A 25 -0.48 31.31 -8.54
N HIS A 26 -0.56 31.02 -7.24
CA HIS A 26 -1.72 31.26 -6.37
C HIS A 26 -3.01 30.51 -6.74
N GLU A 27 -2.95 29.50 -7.60
CA GLU A 27 -4.11 28.65 -7.89
C GLU A 27 -4.44 27.76 -6.69
N LYS A 28 -5.73 27.71 -6.31
CA LYS A 28 -6.21 26.80 -5.27
C LYS A 28 -6.29 25.38 -5.83
N VAL A 29 -5.58 24.45 -5.21
CA VAL A 29 -5.56 23.03 -5.61
C VAL A 29 -6.12 22.12 -4.51
N THR A 30 -6.60 20.94 -4.89
CA THR A 30 -6.98 19.86 -3.98
C THR A 30 -5.94 18.74 -4.10
N VAL A 31 -5.45 18.26 -2.96
CA VAL A 31 -4.43 17.19 -2.90
C VAL A 31 -5.05 15.93 -2.32
N ILE A 32 -4.80 14.78 -2.95
CA ILE A 32 -5.18 13.47 -2.43
C ILE A 32 -3.90 12.77 -1.97
N ILE A 33 -3.83 12.45 -0.68
CA ILE A 33 -2.67 11.77 -0.09
C ILE A 33 -2.92 10.28 -0.08
N ARG A 34 -2.00 9.51 -0.69
CA ARG A 34 -1.96 8.05 -0.60
C ARG A 34 -0.61 7.64 -0.03
N SER A 35 -0.61 7.08 1.18
CA SER A 35 0.58 6.47 1.73
C SER A 35 0.87 5.18 0.97
N HIS A 36 2.07 5.06 0.41
CA HIS A 36 2.53 3.78 -0.09
C HIS A 36 2.90 2.93 1.13
N PRO A 37 2.30 1.74 1.31
CA PRO A 37 2.77 0.84 2.35
C PRO A 37 4.23 0.54 2.06
N VAL A 38 5.09 0.73 3.07
CA VAL A 38 6.48 0.31 2.97
C VAL A 38 6.45 -1.20 2.74
N LYS A 39 6.77 -1.63 1.51
CA LYS A 39 6.92 -3.05 1.22
C LYS A 39 8.13 -3.52 2.03
N LYS A 40 7.87 -4.28 3.09
CA LYS A 40 8.93 -4.96 3.83
C LYS A 40 9.72 -5.80 2.84
N GLY A 41 11.04 -5.67 2.85
CA GLY A 41 11.89 -6.42 1.93
C GLY A 41 11.77 -7.92 2.19
N LEU A 42 11.97 -8.77 1.17
CA LEU A 42 11.93 -10.24 1.33
C LEU A 42 12.80 -10.73 2.50
N ARG A 43 13.97 -10.10 2.70
CA ARG A 43 14.89 -10.39 3.81
C ARG A 43 14.28 -10.12 5.19
N GLU A 44 13.36 -9.17 5.29
CA GLU A 44 12.70 -8.81 6.55
C GLU A 44 11.54 -9.73 6.90
N ILE A 45 11.08 -10.57 5.97
CA ILE A 45 9.94 -11.48 6.14
C ILE A 45 10.31 -12.95 6.02
N SER A 46 11.42 -13.28 5.34
CA SER A 46 11.88 -14.66 5.14
C SER A 46 12.21 -15.35 6.47
N GLY A 47 11.64 -16.54 6.68
CA GLY A 47 11.94 -17.39 7.83
C GLY A 47 11.28 -16.97 9.16
N LYS A 48 10.38 -15.99 9.14
CA LYS A 48 9.65 -15.54 10.33
C LYS A 48 8.40 -16.36 10.66
N LEU A 49 7.89 -17.12 9.69
CA LEU A 49 6.70 -17.94 9.87
C LEU A 49 7.09 -19.25 10.56
N THR A 50 6.64 -19.45 11.79
CA THR A 50 6.78 -20.70 12.51
C THR A 50 5.87 -21.78 11.91
N HIS A 51 6.17 -23.06 12.20
CA HIS A 51 5.33 -24.16 11.72
C HIS A 51 3.89 -24.09 12.25
N ALA A 52 3.70 -23.60 13.49
CA ALA A 52 2.38 -23.42 14.07
C ALA A 52 1.57 -22.35 13.32
N GLU A 53 2.16 -21.17 13.10
CA GLU A 53 1.53 -20.08 12.34
C GLU A 53 1.23 -20.51 10.89
N ALA A 54 2.13 -21.28 10.26
CA ALA A 54 1.90 -21.82 8.92
C ALA A 54 0.68 -22.76 8.88
N LYS A 55 0.50 -23.59 9.91
CA LYS A 55 -0.64 -24.50 10.02
C LYS A 55 -1.95 -23.75 10.28
N GLU A 56 -1.92 -22.71 11.09
CA GLU A 56 -3.08 -21.84 11.32
C GLU A 56 -3.49 -21.09 10.04
N MET A 57 -2.51 -20.55 9.31
CA MET A 57 -2.76 -19.91 8.02
C MET A 57 -3.37 -20.88 7.01
N GLN A 58 -2.83 -22.11 6.91
CA GLN A 58 -3.37 -23.13 6.01
C GLN A 58 -4.83 -23.45 6.35
N LYS A 59 -5.14 -23.68 7.64
CA LYS A 59 -6.51 -23.95 8.10
C LYS A 59 -7.48 -22.83 7.72
N LEU A 60 -7.05 -21.57 7.86
CA LEU A 60 -7.87 -20.41 7.49
C LEU A 60 -8.10 -20.32 5.98
N ILE A 61 -7.07 -20.63 5.17
CA ILE A 61 -7.22 -20.69 3.71
C ILE A 61 -8.22 -21.78 3.32
N ASP A 62 -8.10 -22.95 3.93
CA ASP A 62 -8.98 -24.09 3.65
C ASP A 62 -10.44 -23.74 4.01
N GLU A 63 -10.67 -23.14 5.18
CA GLU A 63 -12.02 -22.72 5.61
C GLU A 63 -12.69 -21.69 4.66
N GLU A 64 -11.90 -20.74 4.15
CA GLU A 64 -12.39 -19.63 3.32
C GLU A 64 -12.46 -19.98 1.82
N PHE A 65 -11.54 -20.80 1.32
CA PHE A 65 -11.32 -20.99 -0.12
C PHE A 65 -11.40 -22.45 -0.60
N GLU A 66 -11.47 -23.46 0.29
CA GLU A 66 -11.64 -24.87 -0.12
C GLU A 66 -13.10 -25.20 -0.49
N LYS A 67 -14.04 -24.31 -0.17
CA LYS A 67 -15.44 -24.43 -0.60
C LYS A 67 -15.56 -24.02 -2.07
N ILE A 68 -15.53 -25.02 -2.96
CA ILE A 68 -15.82 -24.84 -4.38
C ILE A 68 -17.31 -24.49 -4.54
N GLU A 69 -17.64 -23.50 -5.39
CA GLU A 69 -19.03 -23.15 -5.69
C GLU A 69 -19.82 -24.39 -6.16
N GLY A 70 -20.80 -24.83 -5.36
CA GLY A 70 -21.62 -26.00 -5.67
C GLY A 70 -22.19 -26.76 -4.47
N GLU A 71 -21.63 -26.57 -3.27
CA GLU A 71 -22.20 -27.05 -2.00
C GLU A 71 -22.66 -25.85 -1.15
N TRP A 72 -23.80 -25.27 -1.53
CA TRP A 72 -24.58 -24.35 -0.68
C TRP A 72 -25.85 -25.06 -0.20
#